data_AF-A0A942HH70-F1
#
_entry.id   AF-A0A942HH70-F1
#
_cell.length_a   1.000
_cell.length_b   1.000
_cell.length_c   1.000
_cell.angle_alpha   90.00
_cell.angle_beta   90.00
_cell.angle_gamma   90.00
#
_symmetry.space_group_name_H-M   'P 1'
#
loop_
_entity.id
_entity.type
_entity.pdbx_description
1 polymer ?
#
loop_
_entity_poly.entity_id
_entity_poly.type
_entity_poly.pdbx_seq_one_letter_code
_entity_poly.pdbx_strand_id
1 'polypeptide(L)'
;MSPHKITGYEVNFRCTSDGTQYVQIVRWNGPLGKFSYIANVTGPGLHDGDVVKATITGNKIAAYINDMLVVQAADSSFYSGNPGLGFYNQGGTFANNSDFGFSSFLAEELPTN
;
A
#
# COMPACT_ATOMS: atom_id res chain seq x y z
N MET A 1 17.83 -4.01 -4.10
CA MET A 1 17.60 -4.42 -2.68
C MET A 1 18.79 -5.24 -2.22
N SER A 2 19.10 -5.23 -0.92
CA SER A 2 20.07 -6.16 -0.31
C SER A 2 19.38 -6.86 0.85
N PRO A 3 19.91 -7.98 1.38
CA PRO A 3 19.36 -8.62 2.56
C PRO A 3 19.10 -7.59 3.67
N HIS A 4 17.91 -7.66 4.28
CA HIS A 4 17.46 -6.78 5.37
C HIS A 4 17.44 -5.27 5.06
N LYS A 5 17.46 -4.89 3.77
CA LYS A 5 17.39 -3.49 3.36
C LYS A 5 16.36 -3.26 2.26
N ILE A 6 15.29 -2.56 2.62
CA ILE A 6 14.26 -2.08 1.69
C ILE A 6 14.06 -0.58 1.86
N THR A 7 14.00 0.12 0.73
CA THR A 7 13.70 1.55 0.64
C THR A 7 12.61 1.74 -0.39
N GLY A 8 11.70 2.67 -0.12
CA GLY A 8 10.59 2.96 -1.01
C GLY A 8 9.35 3.35 -0.23
N TYR A 9 8.25 3.51 -0.95
CA TYR A 9 6.93 3.67 -0.35
C TYR A 9 6.19 2.34 -0.36
N GLU A 10 5.38 2.13 0.67
CA GLU A 10 4.43 1.03 0.79
C GLU A 10 3.04 1.63 1.03
N VAL A 11 2.05 1.13 0.29
CA VAL A 11 0.66 1.50 0.48
C VAL A 11 -0.09 0.29 1.01
N ASN A 12 -0.54 0.37 2.26
CA ASN A 12 -1.21 -0.76 2.92
C ASN A 12 -2.71 -0.60 2.85
N PHE A 13 -3.40 -1.71 2.58
CA PHE A 13 -4.84 -1.84 2.69
C PHE A 13 -5.15 -2.97 3.67
N ARG A 14 -5.79 -2.67 4.80
CA ARG A 14 -6.24 -3.71 5.71
C ARG A 14 -7.54 -4.33 5.20
N CYS A 15 -7.52 -5.64 4.96
CA CYS A 15 -8.61 -6.40 4.34
C CYS A 15 -9.79 -6.71 5.30
N THR A 16 -10.10 -5.85 6.27
CA THR A 16 -11.26 -6.02 7.17
C THR A 16 -12.31 -4.95 6.90
N SER A 17 -13.54 -5.19 7.38
CA SER A 17 -14.68 -4.25 7.31
C SER A 17 -15.38 -4.12 8.67
N ASP A 18 -14.61 -4.20 9.74
CA ASP A 18 -15.07 -4.28 11.14
C ASP A 18 -14.91 -2.96 11.92
N GLY A 19 -14.58 -1.87 11.22
CA GLY A 19 -14.27 -0.57 11.82
C GLY A 19 -12.79 -0.39 12.20
N THR A 20 -11.97 -1.43 12.07
CA THR A 20 -10.53 -1.38 12.40
C THR A 20 -9.63 -1.30 11.15
N GLN A 21 -10.23 -1.26 9.97
CA GLN A 21 -9.54 -1.13 8.70
C GLN A 21 -8.79 0.21 8.56
N TYR A 22 -7.77 0.20 7.71
CA TYR A 22 -6.98 1.38 7.41
C TYR A 22 -6.49 1.36 5.96
N VAL A 23 -6.20 2.56 5.45
CA VAL A 23 -5.35 2.75 4.29
C VAL A 23 -4.18 3.64 4.70
N GLN A 24 -2.96 3.17 4.46
CA GLN A 24 -1.74 3.82 4.93
C GLN A 24 -0.77 4.06 3.78
N ILE A 25 -0.02 5.15 3.89
CA ILE A 25 1.17 5.41 3.08
C ILE A 25 2.36 5.41 4.03
N VAL A 26 3.30 4.51 3.81
CA VAL A 26 4.47 4.28 4.65
C VAL A 26 5.73 4.47 3.82
N ARG A 27 6.77 5.09 4.40
CA ARG A 27 8.11 5.18 3.81
C ARG A 27 9.07 4.26 4.53
N TRP A 28 9.68 3.32 3.81
CA TRP A 28 10.76 2.48 4.32
C TRP A 28 12.10 3.20 4.23
N ASN A 29 12.81 3.27 5.36
CA ASN A 29 14.03 4.06 5.52
C ASN A 29 15.32 3.21 5.39
N GLY A 30 15.22 1.98 4.86
CA GLY A 30 16.35 1.07 4.67
C GLY A 30 16.29 -0.13 5.61
N PRO A 31 16.70 -0.01 6.89
CA PRO A 31 16.77 -1.16 7.79
C PRO A 31 15.39 -1.78 8.09
N LEU A 32 15.38 -3.08 8.39
CA LEU A 32 14.18 -3.79 8.83
C LEU A 32 13.52 -3.10 10.03
N GLY A 33 12.19 -2.94 9.97
CA GLY A 33 11.39 -2.26 11.00
C GLY A 33 11.63 -0.75 11.11
N LYS A 34 12.40 -0.13 10.20
CA LYS A 34 12.61 1.32 10.17
C LYS A 34 11.82 1.95 9.05
N PHE A 35 10.62 2.40 9.40
CA PHE A 35 9.70 3.08 8.50
C PHE A 35 9.05 4.30 9.16
N SER A 36 8.45 5.15 8.34
CA SER A 36 7.73 6.34 8.77
C SER A 36 6.33 6.32 8.15
N TYR A 37 5.29 6.49 8.97
CA TYR A 37 3.95 6.74 8.46
C TYR A 37 3.90 8.14 7.86
N ILE A 38 3.55 8.25 6.59
CA ILE A 38 3.38 9.53 5.87
C ILE A 38 1.91 9.94 5.93
N ALA A 39 1.00 8.98 5.76
CA ALA A 39 -0.43 9.16 5.99
C ALA A 39 -1.07 7.87 6.50
N ASN A 40 -2.11 8.03 7.33
CA ASN A 40 -2.87 6.92 7.90
C ASN A 40 -4.31 7.39 8.11
N VAL A 41 -5.25 6.74 7.45
CA VAL A 41 -6.69 7.03 7.59
C VAL A 41 -7.45 5.74 7.81
N THR A 42 -8.61 5.83 8.45
CA THR A 42 -9.63 4.79 8.36
C THR A 42 -10.26 4.88 6.97
N GLY A 43 -10.07 3.85 6.16
CA GLY A 43 -10.72 3.73 4.85
C GLY A 43 -12.05 3.00 4.92
N PRO A 44 -12.79 2.91 3.80
CA PRO A 44 -13.80 1.87 3.68
C PRO A 44 -13.13 0.50 3.84
N GLY A 45 -13.87 -0.47 4.37
CA GLY A 45 -13.40 -1.86 4.41
C GLY A 45 -13.41 -2.47 3.02
N LEU A 46 -12.50 -3.42 2.79
CA LEU A 46 -12.39 -4.14 1.52
C LEU A 46 -13.34 -5.33 1.48
N HIS A 47 -13.86 -5.59 0.29
CA HIS A 47 -14.72 -6.74 -0.01
C HIS A 47 -14.24 -7.44 -1.29
N ASP A 48 -14.68 -8.68 -1.48
CA ASP A 48 -14.40 -9.42 -2.71
C ASP A 48 -14.84 -8.64 -3.94
N GLY A 49 -13.94 -8.52 -4.91
CA GLY A 49 -14.16 -7.79 -6.16
C GLY A 49 -13.76 -6.31 -6.12
N ASP A 50 -13.42 -5.75 -4.97
CA ASP A 50 -12.87 -4.40 -4.89
C ASP A 50 -11.51 -4.30 -5.61
N VAL A 51 -11.27 -3.17 -6.27
CA VAL A 51 -10.01 -2.85 -6.92
C VAL A 51 -9.27 -1.79 -6.12
N VAL A 52 -8.11 -2.16 -5.59
CA VAL A 52 -7.19 -1.19 -4.97
C VAL A 52 -6.19 -0.68 -6.00
N LYS A 53 -5.80 0.59 -5.88
CA LYS A 53 -4.81 1.22 -6.74
C LYS A 53 -3.93 2.15 -5.92
N ALA A 54 -2.64 2.16 -6.22
CA ALA A 54 -1.69 3.13 -5.71
C ALA A 54 -1.00 3.83 -6.89
N THR A 55 -0.75 5.12 -6.75
CA THR A 55 -0.04 5.92 -7.75
C THR A 55 1.05 6.74 -7.09
N ILE A 56 2.14 6.96 -7.81
CA ILE A 56 3.19 7.89 -7.45
C ILE A 56 3.49 8.74 -8.68
N THR A 57 3.28 10.05 -8.57
CA THR A 57 3.56 11.01 -9.65
C THR A 57 4.28 12.21 -9.06
N GLY A 58 5.55 12.41 -9.45
CA GLY A 58 6.42 13.37 -8.77
C GLY A 58 6.60 12.99 -7.30
N ASN A 59 6.24 13.89 -6.38
CA ASN A 59 6.27 13.66 -4.94
C ASN A 59 4.91 13.27 -4.34
N LYS A 60 3.86 13.12 -5.16
CA LYS A 60 2.51 12.80 -4.69
C LYS A 60 2.29 11.29 -4.72
N ILE A 61 1.94 10.73 -3.58
CA ILE A 61 1.53 9.33 -3.43
C ILE A 61 0.04 9.30 -3.10
N ALA A 62 -0.75 8.54 -3.86
CA ALA A 62 -2.20 8.44 -3.67
C ALA A 62 -2.66 6.99 -3.72
N ALA A 63 -3.65 6.66 -2.88
CA ALA A 63 -4.26 5.35 -2.76
C ALA A 63 -5.77 5.43 -2.99
N TYR A 64 -6.30 4.45 -3.72
CA TYR A 64 -7.68 4.40 -4.19
C TYR A 64 -8.31 3.04 -3.91
N ILE A 65 -9.62 3.03 -3.73
CA ILE A 65 -10.47 1.84 -3.72
C ILE A 65 -11.61 2.11 -4.71
N ASN A 66 -11.80 1.24 -5.70
CA ASN A 66 -12.79 1.39 -6.78
C ASN A 66 -12.74 2.77 -7.44
N ASP A 67 -11.53 3.21 -7.80
CA ASP A 67 -11.20 4.53 -8.37
C ASP A 67 -11.52 5.76 -7.50
N MET A 68 -12.07 5.57 -6.29
CA MET A 68 -12.27 6.64 -5.32
C MET A 68 -10.97 6.89 -4.54
N LEU A 69 -10.52 8.15 -4.50
CA LEU A 69 -9.36 8.55 -3.71
C LEU A 69 -9.67 8.37 -2.22
N VAL A 70 -8.86 7.56 -1.53
CA VAL A 70 -9.00 7.31 -0.08
C VAL A 70 -8.01 8.13 0.72
N VAL A 71 -6.74 8.16 0.30
CA VAL A 71 -5.69 8.92 0.98
C VAL A 71 -4.64 9.39 -0.02
N GLN A 72 -4.12 10.59 0.22
CA GLN A 72 -3.01 11.18 -0.53
C GLN A 72 -2.03 11.85 0.42
N ALA A 73 -0.74 11.78 0.08
CA ALA A 73 0.30 12.54 0.75
C ALA A 73 1.39 12.99 -0.22
N ALA A 74 2.23 13.92 0.24
CA ALA A 74 3.43 14.34 -0.46
C ALA A 74 4.69 13.96 0.34
N ASP A 75 5.63 13.29 -0.31
CA ASP A 75 6.96 12.99 0.23
C ASP A 75 7.97 12.96 -0.93
N SER A 76 9.12 13.59 -0.74
CA SER A 76 10.13 13.82 -1.78
C SER A 76 11.38 12.94 -1.64
N SER A 77 11.30 11.86 -0.85
CA SER A 77 12.45 11.00 -0.56
C SER A 77 12.82 10.09 -1.73
N PHE A 78 11.83 9.60 -2.47
CA PHE A 78 12.03 8.69 -3.60
C PHE A 78 11.21 9.11 -4.80
N TYR A 79 11.85 9.17 -5.97
CA TYR A 79 11.20 9.52 -7.24
C TYR A 79 11.13 8.35 -8.23
N SER A 80 11.78 7.23 -7.91
CA SER A 80 11.80 6.03 -8.73
C SER A 80 11.88 4.78 -7.85
N GLY A 81 11.47 3.66 -8.43
CA GLY A 81 11.44 2.36 -7.78
C GLY A 81 10.78 1.34 -8.70
N ASN A 82 10.78 0.08 -8.27
CA ASN A 82 10.04 -0.97 -8.96
C ASN A 82 8.75 -1.25 -8.19
N PRO A 83 7.57 -1.22 -8.84
CA PRO A 83 6.32 -1.59 -8.21
C PRO A 83 6.34 -3.08 -7.84
N GLY A 84 5.59 -3.43 -6.81
CA GLY A 84 5.48 -4.80 -6.31
C GLY A 84 4.27 -4.95 -5.41
N LEU A 85 4.02 -6.19 -5.00
CA LEU A 85 2.87 -6.57 -4.19
C LEU A 85 3.28 -7.60 -3.14
N GLY A 86 2.68 -7.49 -1.96
CA GLY A 86 2.96 -8.38 -0.84
C GLY A 86 1.75 -8.53 0.06
N PHE A 87 1.82 -9.54 0.93
CA PHE A 87 0.80 -9.86 1.91
C PHE A 87 1.44 -9.90 3.29
N TYR A 88 0.72 -9.38 4.29
CA TYR A 88 1.16 -9.46 5.67
C TYR A 88 -0.02 -9.80 6.57
N ASN A 89 0.07 -10.94 7.24
CA ASN A 89 -0.91 -11.39 8.22
C ASN A 89 -0.33 -11.16 9.63
N GLN A 90 -0.67 -10.00 10.22
CA GLN A 90 -0.17 -9.62 11.54
C GLN A 90 -1.07 -10.14 12.64
N GLY A 91 -0.55 -11.06 13.47
CA GLY A 91 -1.26 -11.55 14.65
C GLY A 91 -2.49 -12.41 14.35
N GLY A 92 -2.74 -12.75 13.08
CA GLY A 92 -3.77 -13.70 12.69
C GLY A 92 -3.30 -15.15 12.74
N THR A 93 -4.17 -16.03 12.25
CA THR A 93 -3.94 -17.47 12.14
C THR A 93 -3.65 -17.88 10.70
N PHE A 94 -3.20 -19.12 10.50
CA PHE A 94 -3.01 -19.67 9.15
C PHE A 94 -4.30 -19.67 8.33
N ALA A 95 -5.47 -19.83 8.98
CA ALA A 95 -6.77 -19.78 8.31
C ALA A 95 -7.00 -18.41 7.64
N ASN A 96 -6.47 -17.32 8.18
CA ASN A 96 -6.67 -16.00 7.57
C ASN A 96 -5.97 -15.84 6.23
N ASN A 97 -4.97 -16.68 5.92
CA ASN A 97 -4.29 -16.62 4.62
C ASN A 97 -5.18 -17.09 3.46
N SER A 98 -6.33 -17.73 3.73
CA SER A 98 -7.33 -18.04 2.70
C SER A 98 -8.42 -16.96 2.56
N ASP A 99 -8.43 -15.95 3.44
CA ASP A 99 -9.52 -14.96 3.50
C ASP A 99 -9.27 -13.75 2.60
N PHE A 100 -8.04 -13.57 2.09
CA PHE A 100 -7.67 -12.44 1.25
C PHE A 100 -6.65 -12.82 0.19
N GLY A 101 -6.67 -12.08 -0.91
CA GLY A 101 -5.74 -12.27 -2.02
C GLY A 101 -6.03 -11.30 -3.15
N PHE A 102 -5.11 -11.24 -4.11
CA PHE A 102 -5.33 -10.53 -5.37
C PHE A 102 -5.57 -11.53 -6.49
N SER A 103 -6.63 -11.32 -7.26
CA SER A 103 -6.92 -12.12 -8.46
C SER A 103 -6.10 -11.68 -9.68
N SER A 104 -5.55 -10.46 -9.67
CA SER A 104 -4.69 -9.92 -10.71
C SER A 104 -3.76 -8.83 -10.17
N PHE A 105 -2.66 -8.57 -10.86
CA PHE A 105 -1.74 -7.47 -10.56
C PHE A 105 -1.29 -6.81 -11.88
N LEU A 106 -1.37 -5.48 -11.93
CA LEU A 106 -0.87 -4.66 -13.02
C LEU A 106 -0.02 -3.53 -12.45
N ALA A 107 1.10 -3.27 -13.10
CA ALA A 107 1.89 -2.07 -12.87
C ALA A 107 2.30 -1.46 -14.21
N GLU A 108 2.08 -0.16 -14.35
CA GLU A 108 2.35 0.60 -15.56
C GLU A 108 2.95 1.96 -15.23
N GLU A 109 3.59 2.57 -16.23
CA GLU A 109 4.07 3.94 -16.13
C GLU A 109 2.91 4.91 -16.36
N LEU A 110 2.77 5.91 -15.49
CA LEU A 110 1.78 6.96 -15.68
C LEU A 110 2.33 8.02 -16.65
N PRO A 111 1.52 8.58 -17.56
CA PRO A 111 1.95 9.63 -18.46
C PRO A 111 2.54 10.82 -17.68
N THR A 112 3.72 11.28 -18.08
CA THR A 112 4.29 12.53 -17.57
C THR A 112 3.60 13.71 -18.25
N ASN A 113 2.92 14.58 -17.49
CA ASN A 113 2.43 15.88 -17.97
C ASN A 113 3.58 16.87 -18.17
#